data_AF-A0AA38XU99-F1
#
_entry.id   AF-A0AA38XU99-F1
#
_cell.length_a   1.000
_cell.length_b   1.000
_cell.length_c   1.000
_cell.angle_alpha   90.00
_cell.angle_beta   90.00
_cell.angle_gamma   90.00
#
_symmetry.space_group_name_H-M   'P 1'
#
loop_
_entity.id
_entity.type
_entity.pdbx_description
1 polymer ?
#
loop_
_entity_poly.entity_id
_entity_poly.type
_entity_poly.pdbx_seq_one_letter_code
_entity_poly.pdbx_strand_id
1 'polypeptide(L)'
;MHKPSFPVAPGETACISLEGPVGPLEVLVDLPKADVPVQPIVAVICHPLSTEGGTLHNKVVTMTATTLRELGIATVRFNFRSVGGSAGEFDHGVGEQEDLKAVTAWVRQQRPDDRLWLAGFSFGAFVSLKAAAELQPEALISIAPPAGRWDFGGIAPPARWLVIQGEQDEIVDPQAVYQWLDTLDAPHELVRMPDTSHFFHRKLIDLRGALTHGRYAAGVERGDWQNDPAQHAALAELDRIHLALVDSAEDGWLDRLSSFWKKPEPVKGLYFWGGVGRGKTFLVDLFYDGLPIKQKYRTHFHRFMRSVHERLREHQGQSDPLAKIAQEWRSNLRVLVLDEFFVTDIGDAMLLARLLERMFAEGVTLVTTSNTAVENLYLNGLQRESFMPAIGLLQRYCVELYAEGTEDYRMRALTRSPVYRAPLAADSDTWLATRWGELSGGQPAKAGNIEIESRKIPVRARGKSIAWFDFAALCEGPRGPSDYIEIAHEFNTVLLGGIPAFDRLNEDAARRFVNLIDELYDRHVNLVCTASTSPVELYTGTRLQGAFERTASRLIEMQSAEYLGTPHRA
;
A
#
# COMPACT_ATOMS: atom_id res chain seq x y z
N MET A 1 10.49 -9.70 48.69
CA MET A 1 9.05 -9.55 48.40
C MET A 1 8.74 -10.29 47.10
N HIS A 2 7.59 -10.95 46.98
CA HIS A 2 7.17 -11.56 45.70
C HIS A 2 6.89 -10.45 44.69
N LYS A 3 7.63 -10.41 43.58
CA LYS A 3 7.31 -9.50 42.47
C LYS A 3 5.97 -9.93 41.84
N PRO A 4 5.09 -8.99 41.46
CA PRO A 4 3.82 -9.32 40.82
C PRO A 4 4.07 -10.09 39.52
N SER A 5 3.23 -11.10 39.25
CA SER A 5 3.30 -11.90 38.01
C SER A 5 2.72 -11.13 36.83
N PHE A 6 3.26 -11.35 35.64
CA PHE A 6 2.66 -10.82 34.41
C PHE A 6 1.30 -11.52 34.14
N PRO A 7 0.25 -10.79 33.73
CA PRO A 7 -1.05 -11.39 33.42
C PRO A 7 -0.97 -12.41 32.30
N VAL A 8 -1.90 -13.38 32.27
CA VAL A 8 -1.84 -14.51 31.33
C VAL A 8 -3.11 -14.65 30.49
N ALA A 9 -4.23 -14.04 30.88
CA ALA A 9 -5.49 -14.18 30.14
C ALA A 9 -5.63 -13.13 29.02
N PRO A 10 -5.82 -13.52 27.74
CA PRO A 10 -5.97 -12.58 26.63
C PRO A 10 -7.10 -11.56 26.87
N GLY A 11 -6.88 -10.30 26.48
CA GLY A 11 -7.84 -9.21 26.72
C GLY A 11 -7.91 -8.68 28.16
N GLU A 12 -7.16 -9.25 29.10
CA GLU A 12 -7.08 -8.78 30.49
C GLU A 12 -6.29 -7.46 30.59
N THR A 13 -6.79 -6.56 31.43
CA THR A 13 -6.07 -5.37 31.91
C THR A 13 -5.84 -5.55 33.41
N ALA A 14 -4.59 -5.56 33.85
CA ALA A 14 -4.21 -5.72 35.24
C ALA A 14 -3.49 -4.46 35.77
N CYS A 15 -3.94 -3.95 36.91
CA CYS A 15 -3.22 -2.92 37.66
C CYS A 15 -2.36 -3.61 38.74
N ILE A 16 -1.06 -3.31 38.76
CA ILE A 16 -0.09 -3.88 39.68
C ILE A 16 0.76 -2.77 40.31
N SER A 17 1.25 -3.03 41.52
CA SER A 17 2.25 -2.18 42.16
C SER A 17 3.61 -2.85 42.05
N LEU A 18 4.57 -2.16 41.42
CA LEU A 18 5.93 -2.64 41.23
C LEU A 18 6.88 -1.91 42.17
N GLU A 19 7.83 -2.60 42.79
CA GLU A 19 8.87 -1.95 43.59
C GLU A 19 9.84 -1.20 42.67
N GLY A 20 9.82 0.13 42.74
CA GLY A 20 10.72 1.04 42.03
C GLY A 20 11.87 1.54 42.92
N PRO A 21 12.78 2.36 42.36
CA PRO A 21 13.99 2.81 43.05
C PRO A 21 13.74 3.71 44.26
N VAL A 22 12.60 4.42 44.30
CA VAL A 22 12.22 5.34 45.40
C VAL A 22 10.90 4.97 46.05
N GLY A 23 10.45 3.71 45.87
CA GLY A 23 9.19 3.20 46.41
C GLY A 23 8.30 2.59 45.32
N PRO A 24 7.03 2.27 45.64
CA PRO A 24 6.13 1.63 44.69
C PRO A 24 5.89 2.49 43.44
N LEU A 25 5.79 1.84 42.29
CA LEU A 25 5.34 2.38 41.01
C LEU A 25 3.99 1.76 40.65
N GLU A 26 3.04 2.59 40.25
CA GLU A 26 1.75 2.14 39.71
C GLU A 26 1.92 1.74 38.24
N VAL A 27 1.60 0.48 37.93
CA VAL A 27 1.79 -0.12 36.61
C VAL A 27 0.49 -0.74 36.14
N LEU A 28 0.20 -0.59 34.85
CA LEU A 28 -0.96 -1.15 34.18
C LEU A 28 -0.47 -1.99 32.99
N VAL A 29 -0.84 -3.25 33.00
CA VAL A 29 -0.50 -4.21 31.95
C VAL A 29 -1.75 -4.54 31.16
N ASP A 30 -1.70 -4.34 29.85
CA ASP A 30 -2.78 -4.70 28.94
C ASP A 30 -2.30 -5.77 27.97
N LEU A 31 -3.00 -6.91 27.94
CA LEU A 31 -2.73 -7.96 26.97
C LEU A 31 -3.36 -7.65 25.60
N PRO A 32 -2.84 -8.28 24.51
CA PRO A 32 -3.43 -8.17 23.19
C PRO A 32 -4.92 -8.52 23.18
N LYS A 33 -5.65 -8.01 22.19
CA LYS A 33 -7.06 -8.38 22.00
C LYS A 33 -7.16 -9.88 21.67
N ALA A 34 -8.22 -10.54 22.13
CA ALA A 34 -8.37 -11.99 22.05
C ALA A 34 -8.46 -12.55 20.62
N ASP A 35 -8.84 -11.70 19.66
CA ASP A 35 -9.05 -11.99 18.24
C ASP A 35 -7.84 -11.64 17.36
N VAL A 36 -6.72 -11.20 17.94
CA VAL A 36 -5.51 -10.79 17.21
C VAL A 36 -4.37 -11.78 17.47
N PRO A 37 -3.59 -12.19 16.45
CA PRO A 37 -2.39 -13.00 16.65
C PRO A 37 -1.39 -12.31 17.59
N VAL A 38 -1.01 -12.98 18.68
CA VAL A 38 -0.07 -12.45 19.67
C VAL A 38 1.34 -12.39 19.10
N GLN A 39 2.00 -11.25 19.27
CA GLN A 39 3.39 -11.03 18.92
C GLN A 39 4.29 -11.30 20.15
N PRO A 40 5.49 -11.86 19.97
CA PRO A 40 6.47 -12.04 21.05
C PRO A 40 7.17 -10.69 21.35
N ILE A 41 6.37 -9.68 21.71
CA ILE A 41 6.78 -8.30 21.92
C ILE A 41 6.03 -7.74 23.13
N VAL A 42 6.75 -7.05 24.01
CA VAL A 42 6.17 -6.21 25.07
C VAL A 42 6.63 -4.77 24.88
N ALA A 43 5.68 -3.85 24.77
CA ALA A 43 5.94 -2.41 24.66
C ALA A 43 5.74 -1.70 26.00
N VAL A 44 6.77 -1.01 26.50
CA VAL A 44 6.68 -0.15 27.69
C VAL A 44 6.48 1.31 27.27
N ILE A 45 5.42 1.95 27.77
CA ILE A 45 4.96 3.25 27.29
C ILE A 45 5.05 4.30 28.41
N CYS A 46 5.86 5.32 28.18
CA CYS A 46 6.12 6.42 29.10
C CYS A 46 5.16 7.61 28.86
N HIS A 47 4.68 8.21 29.93
CA HIS A 47 3.69 9.29 29.88
C HIS A 47 4.33 10.70 29.83
N PRO A 48 3.58 11.76 29.48
CA PRO A 48 4.12 13.13 29.39
C PRO A 48 4.39 13.72 30.78
N LEU A 49 4.77 14.99 30.85
CA LEU A 49 5.36 15.60 32.04
C LEU A 49 4.50 15.44 33.31
N SER A 50 5.09 14.88 34.37
CA SER A 50 4.43 14.58 35.65
C SER A 50 3.80 15.81 36.30
N THR A 51 4.52 16.94 36.27
CA THR A 51 4.09 18.21 36.89
C THR A 51 2.96 18.92 36.15
N GLU A 52 2.64 18.50 34.92
CA GLU A 52 1.58 19.08 34.09
C GLU A 52 0.39 18.10 33.90
N GLY A 53 0.24 17.15 34.83
CA GLY A 53 -0.87 16.19 34.81
C GLY A 53 -0.68 15.02 33.85
N GLY A 54 0.55 14.77 33.40
CA GLY A 54 0.91 13.55 32.67
C GLY A 54 0.78 12.31 33.56
N THR A 55 0.08 11.30 33.05
CA THR A 55 -0.15 10.01 33.75
C THR A 55 -0.26 8.88 32.74
N LEU A 56 -0.22 7.63 33.21
CA LEU A 56 -0.47 6.42 32.43
C LEU A 56 -1.87 6.37 31.77
N HIS A 57 -2.79 7.25 32.21
CA HIS A 57 -4.15 7.41 31.65
C HIS A 57 -4.26 8.54 30.60
N ASN A 58 -3.15 9.21 30.25
CA ASN A 58 -3.16 10.23 29.21
C ASN A 58 -3.70 9.68 27.88
N LYS A 59 -4.53 10.45 27.17
CA LYS A 59 -5.22 10.00 25.94
C LYS A 59 -4.29 9.57 24.81
N VAL A 60 -3.13 10.21 24.66
CA VAL A 60 -2.12 9.83 23.66
C VAL A 60 -1.49 8.50 24.07
N VAL A 61 -1.10 8.37 25.35
CA VAL A 61 -0.53 7.14 25.92
C VAL A 61 -1.51 5.95 25.80
N THR A 62 -2.79 6.15 26.11
CA THR A 62 -3.80 5.09 25.99
C THR A 62 -4.10 4.75 24.53
N MET A 63 -4.08 5.73 23.61
CA MET A 63 -4.21 5.47 22.18
C MET A 63 -3.03 4.67 21.62
N THR A 64 -1.80 5.02 22.01
CA THR A 64 -0.60 4.26 21.64
C THR A 64 -0.71 2.82 22.15
N ALA A 65 -1.09 2.63 23.42
CA ALA A 65 -1.28 1.29 23.98
C ALA A 65 -2.36 0.50 23.24
N THR A 66 -3.52 1.13 22.97
CA THR A 66 -4.63 0.49 22.27
C THR A 66 -4.22 0.07 20.86
N THR A 67 -3.53 0.94 20.12
CA THR A 67 -3.03 0.66 18.77
C THR A 67 -2.06 -0.54 18.77
N LEU A 68 -1.11 -0.57 19.70
CA LEU A 68 -0.15 -1.69 19.80
C LEU A 68 -0.84 -3.01 20.18
N ARG A 69 -1.85 -2.98 21.05
CA ARG A 69 -2.66 -4.16 21.39
C ARG A 69 -3.45 -4.71 20.20
N GLU A 70 -3.92 -3.83 19.32
CA GLU A 70 -4.57 -4.20 18.05
C GLU A 70 -3.60 -4.85 17.06
N LEU A 71 -2.29 -4.62 17.21
CA LEU A 71 -1.22 -5.28 16.46
C LEU A 71 -0.72 -6.58 17.12
N GLY A 72 -1.36 -7.03 18.19
CA GLY A 72 -0.98 -8.25 18.88
C GLY A 72 0.10 -8.08 19.94
N ILE A 73 0.50 -6.85 20.27
CA ILE A 73 1.61 -6.55 21.19
C ILE A 73 1.06 -6.35 22.61
N ALA A 74 1.70 -6.97 23.61
CA ALA A 74 1.37 -6.71 25.01
C ALA A 74 1.93 -5.34 25.42
N THR A 75 1.18 -4.55 26.19
CA THR A 75 1.60 -3.19 26.56
C THR A 75 1.67 -3.01 28.06
N VAL A 76 2.69 -2.29 28.51
CA VAL A 76 2.90 -1.91 29.91
C VAL A 76 2.96 -0.39 29.98
N ARG A 77 2.01 0.21 30.69
CA ARG A 77 2.00 1.63 31.03
C ARG A 77 2.30 1.76 32.51
N PHE A 78 2.97 2.81 32.93
CA PHE A 78 3.23 3.03 34.36
C PHE A 78 3.28 4.52 34.66
N ASN A 79 3.01 4.89 35.90
CA ASN A 79 3.22 6.24 36.39
C ASN A 79 4.67 6.38 36.87
N PHE A 80 5.35 7.41 36.39
CA PHE A 80 6.64 7.82 36.95
C PHE A 80 6.50 8.15 38.45
N ARG A 81 7.63 8.18 39.17
CA ARG A 81 7.67 8.70 40.54
C ARG A 81 6.87 10.01 40.67
N SER A 82 6.27 10.22 41.84
CA SER A 82 5.38 11.34 42.20
C SER A 82 3.99 11.38 41.56
N VAL A 83 3.65 10.45 40.65
CA VAL A 83 2.37 10.47 39.92
C VAL A 83 1.45 9.33 40.36
N GLY A 84 0.18 9.65 40.65
CA GLY A 84 -0.83 8.64 40.98
C GLY A 84 -0.46 7.80 42.21
N GLY A 85 -0.46 6.48 42.07
CA GLY A 85 -0.02 5.53 43.10
C GLY A 85 1.50 5.36 43.22
N SER A 86 2.30 6.06 42.41
CA SER A 86 3.76 5.98 42.44
C SER A 86 4.38 6.91 43.50
N ALA A 87 5.28 6.37 44.32
CA ALA A 87 6.00 7.10 45.36
C ALA A 87 7.13 7.98 44.80
N GLY A 88 7.75 8.79 45.66
CA GLY A 88 8.88 9.65 45.32
C GLY A 88 8.49 11.05 44.84
N GLU A 89 9.49 11.79 44.35
CA GLU A 89 9.36 13.16 43.87
C GLU A 89 9.87 13.26 42.41
N PHE A 90 9.31 14.17 41.62
CA PHE A 90 9.74 14.40 40.23
C PHE A 90 11.22 14.80 40.20
N ASP A 91 12.01 14.14 39.34
CA ASP A 91 13.48 14.21 39.35
C ASP A 91 14.06 14.58 37.97
N HIS A 92 13.35 15.44 37.25
CA HIS A 92 13.80 16.07 36.00
C HIS A 92 14.35 15.07 34.96
N GLY A 93 13.76 13.87 34.89
CA GLY A 93 14.10 12.84 33.93
C GLY A 93 15.29 11.96 34.32
N VAL A 94 16.01 12.24 35.40
CA VAL A 94 17.10 11.35 35.88
C VAL A 94 16.49 10.17 36.61
N GLY A 95 15.72 10.44 37.66
CA GLY A 95 15.00 9.43 38.39
C GLY A 95 13.99 8.66 37.55
N GLU A 96 13.29 9.34 36.64
CA GLU A 96 12.30 8.72 35.77
C GLU A 96 12.93 7.69 34.81
N GLN A 97 14.21 7.85 34.43
CA GLN A 97 14.95 6.81 33.70
C GLN A 97 15.15 5.56 34.57
N GLU A 98 15.44 5.71 35.86
CA GLU A 98 15.58 4.58 36.79
C GLU A 98 14.24 3.87 37.03
N ASP A 99 13.13 4.62 37.04
CA ASP A 99 11.79 4.03 37.13
C ASP A 99 11.50 3.18 35.88
N LEU A 100 11.82 3.69 34.68
CA LEU A 100 11.70 2.94 33.44
C LEU A 100 12.59 1.68 33.42
N LYS A 101 13.82 1.77 33.94
CA LYS A 101 14.71 0.61 34.10
C LYS A 101 14.12 -0.45 35.03
N ALA A 102 13.51 -0.04 36.15
CA ALA A 102 12.86 -0.98 37.07
C ALA A 102 11.69 -1.72 36.40
N VAL A 103 10.84 -1.00 35.65
CA VAL A 103 9.71 -1.58 34.90
C VAL A 103 10.20 -2.54 33.81
N THR A 104 11.18 -2.14 33.01
CA THR A 104 11.71 -2.98 31.93
C THR A 104 12.48 -4.20 32.43
N ALA A 105 13.20 -4.09 33.55
CA ALA A 105 13.82 -5.22 34.22
C ALA A 105 12.77 -6.23 34.72
N TRP A 106 11.65 -5.74 35.25
CA TRP A 106 10.51 -6.59 35.61
C TRP A 106 9.90 -7.27 34.37
N VAL A 107 9.66 -6.54 33.28
CA VAL A 107 9.16 -7.11 32.02
C VAL A 107 10.06 -8.23 31.53
N ARG A 108 11.37 -7.99 31.41
CA ARG A 108 12.36 -9.00 30.98
C ARG A 108 12.40 -10.23 31.89
N GLN A 109 12.20 -10.03 33.19
CA GLN A 109 12.15 -11.15 34.13
C GLN A 109 10.89 -12.00 33.93
N GLN A 110 9.75 -11.38 33.64
CA GLN A 110 8.47 -12.09 33.48
C GLN A 110 8.25 -12.65 32.07
N ARG A 111 8.85 -12.02 31.06
CA ARG A 111 8.69 -12.32 29.63
C ARG A 111 10.08 -12.37 28.97
N PRO A 112 10.94 -13.34 29.35
CA PRO A 112 12.34 -13.38 28.91
C PRO A 112 12.51 -13.62 27.41
N ASP A 113 11.52 -14.24 26.77
CA ASP A 113 11.52 -14.57 25.34
C ASP A 113 10.88 -13.47 24.48
N ASP A 114 10.21 -12.48 25.08
CA ASP A 114 9.57 -11.39 24.34
C ASP A 114 10.58 -10.26 24.06
N ARG A 115 10.50 -9.70 22.86
CA ARG A 115 11.30 -8.54 22.46
C ARG A 115 10.76 -7.26 23.12
N LEU A 116 11.67 -6.36 23.52
CA LEU A 116 11.30 -5.12 24.21
C LEU A 116 11.14 -3.97 23.22
N TRP A 117 9.97 -3.32 23.23
CA TRP A 117 9.75 -2.03 22.59
C TRP A 117 9.60 -0.93 23.64
N LEU A 118 10.06 0.27 23.31
CA LEU A 118 9.80 1.47 24.11
C LEU A 118 8.93 2.44 23.32
N ALA A 119 8.02 3.11 24.01
CA ALA A 119 7.29 4.23 23.47
C ALA A 119 7.22 5.36 24.50
N GLY A 120 7.11 6.59 24.05
CA GLY A 120 6.93 7.73 24.94
C GLY A 120 6.23 8.90 24.26
N PHE A 121 5.47 9.65 25.04
CA PHE A 121 4.85 10.90 24.61
C PHE A 121 5.45 12.09 25.36
N SER A 122 5.90 13.12 24.64
CA SER A 122 6.49 14.34 25.19
C SER A 122 7.66 14.04 26.15
N PHE A 123 7.59 14.46 27.41
CA PHE A 123 8.58 14.08 28.44
C PHE A 123 8.87 12.57 28.49
N GLY A 124 7.86 11.71 28.28
CA GLY A 124 8.05 10.27 28.21
C GLY A 124 8.91 9.84 27.02
N ALA A 125 8.84 10.55 25.88
CA ALA A 125 9.71 10.31 24.72
C ALA A 125 11.16 10.69 25.01
N PHE A 126 11.38 11.73 25.84
CA PHE A 126 12.71 12.08 26.33
C PHE A 126 13.29 10.99 27.22
N VAL A 127 12.54 10.56 28.24
CA VAL A 127 12.99 9.52 29.19
C VAL A 127 13.28 8.19 28.46
N SER A 128 12.38 7.75 27.59
CA SER A 128 12.56 6.49 26.86
C SER A 128 13.74 6.52 25.90
N LEU A 129 13.97 7.65 25.21
CA LEU A 129 15.09 7.81 24.31
C LEU A 129 16.45 7.91 25.05
N LYS A 130 16.51 8.59 26.20
CA LYS A 130 17.73 8.64 27.02
C LYS A 130 18.11 7.28 27.60
N ALA A 131 17.11 6.49 28.02
CA ALA A 131 17.34 5.16 28.55
C ALA A 131 17.64 4.10 27.45
N ALA A 132 17.38 4.41 26.17
CA ALA A 132 17.47 3.43 25.08
C ALA A 132 18.87 2.79 24.94
N ALA A 133 19.95 3.55 25.17
CA ALA A 133 21.31 3.04 25.07
C ALA A 133 21.59 1.88 26.03
N GLU A 134 21.09 1.99 27.27
CA GLU A 134 21.27 0.99 28.32
C GLU A 134 20.21 -0.11 28.23
N LEU A 135 18.98 0.26 27.89
CA LEU A 135 17.87 -0.66 27.81
C LEU A 135 17.88 -1.50 26.53
N GLN A 136 18.53 -1.06 25.46
CA GLN A 136 18.64 -1.79 24.19
C GLN A 136 17.28 -2.34 23.70
N PRO A 137 16.24 -1.50 23.52
CA PRO A 137 14.99 -1.94 22.92
C PRO A 137 15.21 -2.32 21.44
N GLU A 138 14.38 -3.21 20.91
CA GLU A 138 14.39 -3.53 19.48
C GLU A 138 13.83 -2.36 18.64
N ALA A 139 12.80 -1.69 19.15
CA ALA A 139 12.17 -0.54 18.51
C ALA A 139 11.80 0.56 19.52
N LEU A 140 11.78 1.80 19.04
CA LEU A 140 11.43 2.99 19.81
C LEU A 140 10.39 3.83 19.08
N ILE A 141 9.39 4.32 19.82
CA ILE A 141 8.36 5.26 19.31
C ILE A 141 8.40 6.55 20.14
N SER A 142 8.72 7.66 19.51
CA SER A 142 8.77 8.99 20.12
C SER A 142 7.65 9.87 19.58
N ILE A 143 6.64 10.16 20.40
CA ILE A 143 5.53 11.04 20.05
C ILE A 143 5.79 12.41 20.66
N ALA A 144 5.82 13.45 19.84
CA ALA A 144 6.12 14.84 20.22
C ALA A 144 7.40 14.98 21.09
N PRO A 145 8.57 14.46 20.66
CA PRO A 145 9.77 14.51 21.49
C PRO A 145 10.17 15.97 21.77
N PRO A 146 10.38 16.38 23.04
CA PRO A 146 10.49 17.78 23.41
C PRO A 146 11.88 18.38 23.13
N ALA A 147 12.34 18.29 21.89
CA ALA A 147 13.59 18.87 21.40
C ALA A 147 13.62 20.37 21.67
N GLY A 148 14.78 20.89 22.07
CA GLY A 148 14.95 22.29 22.48
C GLY A 148 14.50 22.60 23.91
N ARG A 149 13.75 21.71 24.58
CA ARG A 149 13.39 21.84 26.01
C ARG A 149 14.19 20.92 26.92
N TRP A 150 14.62 19.76 26.40
CA TRP A 150 15.40 18.75 27.13
C TRP A 150 16.68 18.39 26.39
N ASP A 151 17.70 17.96 27.15
CA ASP A 151 19.01 17.61 26.60
C ASP A 151 19.07 16.17 26.08
N PHE A 152 18.95 16.04 24.76
CA PHE A 152 19.11 14.78 24.02
C PHE A 152 20.58 14.41 23.74
N GLY A 153 21.55 15.01 24.42
CA GLY A 153 22.95 14.61 24.34
C GLY A 153 23.18 13.15 24.76
N GLY A 154 24.01 12.43 24.00
CA GLY A 154 24.42 11.06 24.31
C GLY A 154 23.35 9.99 24.12
N ILE A 155 22.28 10.29 23.37
CA ILE A 155 21.28 9.29 23.00
C ILE A 155 21.85 8.25 22.03
N ALA A 156 21.34 7.03 22.11
CA ALA A 156 21.59 5.97 21.15
C ALA A 156 20.28 5.23 20.87
N PRO A 157 19.43 5.75 19.96
CA PRO A 157 18.19 5.07 19.58
C PRO A 157 18.49 3.73 18.87
N PRO A 158 17.54 2.78 18.88
CA PRO A 158 17.68 1.54 18.11
C PRO A 158 17.54 1.82 16.60
N ALA A 159 17.91 0.83 15.78
CA ALA A 159 17.79 0.94 14.32
C ALA A 159 16.35 1.16 13.83
N ARG A 160 15.35 0.70 14.60
CA ARG A 160 13.92 0.90 14.33
C ARG A 160 13.38 2.00 15.25
N TRP A 161 13.48 3.25 14.79
CA TRP A 161 12.99 4.40 15.55
C TRP A 161 11.96 5.20 14.75
N LEU A 162 10.75 5.31 15.28
CA LEU A 162 9.65 6.11 14.73
C LEU A 162 9.46 7.38 15.55
N VAL A 163 9.42 8.53 14.87
CA VAL A 163 9.12 9.84 15.45
C VAL A 163 7.83 10.37 14.85
N ILE A 164 6.89 10.79 15.70
CA ILE A 164 5.61 11.38 15.29
C ILE A 164 5.51 12.77 15.89
N GLN A 165 5.39 13.79 15.05
CA GLN A 165 5.35 15.20 15.48
C GLN A 165 4.14 15.91 14.86
N GLY A 166 3.38 16.65 15.68
CA GLY A 166 2.32 17.55 15.18
C GLY A 166 2.92 18.86 14.67
N GLU A 167 2.45 19.37 13.52
CA GLU A 167 2.98 20.61 12.93
C GLU A 167 2.43 21.90 13.55
N GLN A 168 1.34 21.81 14.31
CA GLN A 168 0.76 22.92 15.08
C GLN A 168 0.95 22.69 16.58
N ASP A 169 1.99 21.93 16.94
CA ASP A 169 2.34 21.70 18.33
C ASP A 169 2.79 23.02 18.97
N GLU A 170 1.94 23.50 19.89
CA GLU A 170 2.10 24.74 20.62
C GLU A 170 3.03 24.60 21.84
N ILE A 171 3.39 23.37 22.20
CA ILE A 171 4.26 23.07 23.34
C ILE A 171 5.66 22.76 22.82
N VAL A 172 5.82 21.78 21.95
CA VAL A 172 7.10 21.41 21.35
C VAL A 172 7.18 22.05 19.98
N ASP A 173 8.16 22.94 19.77
CA ASP A 173 8.40 23.54 18.46
C ASP A 173 8.73 22.46 17.42
N PRO A 174 7.86 22.20 16.44
CA PRO A 174 8.09 21.14 15.45
C PRO A 174 9.38 21.38 14.66
N GLN A 175 9.72 22.64 14.39
CA GLN A 175 10.91 22.97 13.64
C GLN A 175 12.18 22.63 14.43
N ALA A 176 12.16 22.81 15.75
CA ALA A 176 13.25 22.39 16.63
C ALA A 176 13.42 20.87 16.63
N VAL A 177 12.32 20.10 16.56
CA VAL A 177 12.36 18.64 16.42
C VAL A 177 13.00 18.24 15.09
N TYR A 178 12.57 18.82 13.98
CA TYR A 178 13.11 18.48 12.65
C TYR A 178 14.60 18.80 12.55
N GLN A 179 15.00 19.99 12.99
CA GLN A 179 16.40 20.38 13.00
C GLN A 179 17.25 19.49 13.89
N TRP A 180 16.73 19.08 15.06
CA TRP A 180 17.42 18.13 15.91
C TRP A 180 17.59 16.77 15.23
N LEU A 181 16.54 16.23 14.61
CA LEU A 181 16.62 14.96 13.88
C LEU A 181 17.62 15.01 12.73
N ASP A 182 17.68 16.11 12.00
CA ASP A 182 18.65 16.32 10.91
C ASP A 182 20.11 16.31 11.40
N THR A 183 20.36 16.54 12.69
CA THR A 183 21.72 16.48 13.28
C THR A 183 22.13 15.07 13.72
N LEU A 184 21.21 14.12 13.76
CA LEU A 184 21.48 12.77 14.26
C LEU A 184 21.97 11.85 13.14
N ASP A 185 23.10 11.19 13.37
CA ASP A 185 23.57 10.07 12.54
C ASP A 185 22.92 8.74 13.00
N ALA A 186 21.58 8.75 13.08
CA ALA A 186 20.80 7.59 13.49
C ALA A 186 19.58 7.41 12.56
N PRO A 187 19.33 6.19 12.05
CA PRO A 187 18.20 5.93 11.18
C PRO A 187 16.90 6.13 11.95
N HIS A 188 15.98 6.90 11.38
CA HIS A 188 14.66 7.15 11.95
C HIS A 188 13.62 7.36 10.86
N GLU A 189 12.38 7.00 11.16
CA GLU A 189 11.20 7.35 10.38
C GLU A 189 10.52 8.55 11.05
N LEU A 190 10.22 9.59 10.29
CA LEU A 190 9.52 10.78 10.77
C LEU A 190 8.15 10.89 10.11
N VAL A 191 7.10 11.00 10.92
CA VAL A 191 5.73 11.30 10.52
C VAL A 191 5.35 12.70 11.02
N ARG A 192 4.92 13.57 10.10
CA ARG A 192 4.63 14.99 10.37
C ARG A 192 3.14 15.24 10.22
N MET A 193 2.44 15.34 11.34
CA MET A 193 0.98 15.43 11.34
C MET A 193 0.50 16.88 11.16
N PRO A 194 -0.08 17.26 10.01
CA PRO A 194 -0.58 18.60 9.77
C PRO A 194 -1.82 18.88 10.63
N ASP A 195 -2.05 20.16 10.94
CA ASP A 195 -3.18 20.62 11.76
C ASP A 195 -3.32 19.88 13.10
N THR A 196 -2.19 19.45 13.68
CA THR A 196 -2.16 18.62 14.87
C THR A 196 -1.43 19.35 15.99
N SER A 197 -2.15 19.57 17.09
CA SER A 197 -1.64 20.17 18.32
C SER A 197 -0.86 19.16 19.18
N HIS A 198 -0.22 19.63 20.25
CA HIS A 198 0.60 18.77 21.12
C HIS A 198 -0.14 17.51 21.63
N PHE A 199 -1.43 17.65 21.93
CA PHE A 199 -2.28 16.60 22.50
C PHE A 199 -3.06 15.80 21.46
N PHE A 200 -2.80 16.00 20.17
CA PHE A 200 -3.45 15.30 19.06
C PHE A 200 -4.99 15.37 19.11
N HIS A 201 -5.53 16.52 19.54
CA HIS A 201 -6.97 16.72 19.66
C HIS A 201 -7.69 16.49 18.32
N ARG A 202 -8.70 15.61 18.30
CA ARG A 202 -9.44 15.17 17.10
C ARG A 202 -8.57 14.46 16.03
N LYS A 203 -7.30 14.16 16.32
CA LYS A 203 -6.32 13.52 15.43
C LYS A 203 -5.82 12.18 15.97
N LEU A 204 -6.47 11.61 16.99
CA LEU A 204 -6.09 10.33 17.58
C LEU A 204 -6.27 9.13 16.62
N ILE A 205 -7.19 9.24 15.66
CA ILE A 205 -7.37 8.22 14.60
C ILE A 205 -6.22 8.32 13.59
N ASP A 206 -5.80 9.54 13.24
CA ASP A 206 -4.65 9.78 12.39
C ASP A 206 -3.34 9.32 13.06
N LEU A 207 -3.20 9.53 14.38
CA LEU A 207 -2.08 8.99 15.17
C LEU A 207 -2.05 7.47 15.13
N ARG A 208 -3.21 6.81 15.24
CA ARG A 208 -3.32 5.36 15.03
C ARG A 208 -2.86 4.97 13.63
N GLY A 209 -3.24 5.74 12.60
CA GLY A 209 -2.79 5.55 11.21
C GLY A 209 -1.28 5.67 11.04
N ALA A 210 -0.66 6.69 11.65
CA ALA A 210 0.78 6.90 11.67
C ALA A 210 1.54 5.76 12.37
N LEU A 211 0.97 5.23 13.46
CA LEU A 211 1.50 4.09 14.18
C LEU A 211 1.34 2.75 13.45
N THR A 212 0.48 2.69 12.42
CA THR A 212 0.16 1.45 11.70
C THR A 212 0.76 1.42 10.30
N HIS A 213 0.59 2.47 9.46
CA HIS A 213 0.87 2.46 8.01
C HIS A 213 1.70 3.68 7.54
N GLY A 214 2.88 3.90 8.11
CA GLY A 214 3.69 5.14 7.99
C GLY A 214 3.80 5.77 6.60
N ARG A 215 3.95 4.99 5.51
CA ARG A 215 4.02 5.53 4.13
C ARG A 215 2.69 6.06 3.59
N TYR A 216 1.58 5.38 3.87
CA TYR A 216 0.25 5.84 3.47
C TYR A 216 -0.10 7.13 4.23
N ALA A 217 0.16 7.14 5.54
CA ALA A 217 -0.03 8.32 6.38
C ALA A 217 0.81 9.50 5.87
N ALA A 218 2.11 9.30 5.60
CA ALA A 218 3.00 10.35 5.14
C ALA A 218 2.57 11.00 3.80
N GLY A 219 1.94 10.26 2.88
CA GLY A 219 1.43 10.86 1.64
C GLY A 219 0.04 11.50 1.78
N VAL A 220 -0.77 11.09 2.74
CA VAL A 220 -1.95 11.88 3.15
C VAL A 220 -1.49 13.25 3.65
N GLU A 221 -0.43 13.27 4.45
CA GLU A 221 0.11 14.47 5.07
C GLU A 221 0.72 15.44 4.05
N ARG A 222 1.44 14.94 3.03
CA ARG A 222 1.94 15.76 1.92
C ARG A 222 0.83 16.28 1.00
N GLY A 223 -0.40 15.80 1.16
CA GLY A 223 -1.51 16.09 0.26
C GLY A 223 -1.42 15.34 -1.08
N ASP A 224 -0.57 14.31 -1.17
CA ASP A 224 -0.46 13.47 -2.35
C ASP A 224 -1.76 12.66 -2.57
N TRP A 225 -2.47 12.32 -1.49
CA TRP A 225 -3.77 11.66 -1.50
C TRP A 225 -4.62 11.99 -0.25
N GLN A 226 -5.89 11.62 -0.24
CA GLN A 226 -6.80 11.82 0.90
C GLN A 226 -6.87 10.58 1.78
N ASN A 227 -7.07 10.76 3.09
CA ASN A 227 -7.29 9.65 4.00
C ASN A 227 -8.69 9.05 3.78
N ASP A 228 -8.73 7.85 3.23
CA ASP A 228 -9.96 7.08 3.01
C ASP A 228 -10.10 5.96 4.04
N PRO A 229 -11.10 6.02 4.96
CA PRO A 229 -11.38 4.95 5.90
C PRO A 229 -11.67 3.59 5.24
N ALA A 230 -12.21 3.57 4.02
CA ALA A 230 -12.52 2.34 3.32
C ALA A 230 -11.25 1.58 2.88
N GLN A 231 -10.09 2.27 2.83
CA GLN A 231 -8.80 1.67 2.49
C GLN A 231 -8.09 1.06 3.71
N HIS A 232 -8.51 1.36 4.94
CA HIS A 232 -7.78 0.99 6.17
C HIS A 232 -7.70 -0.53 6.38
N ALA A 233 -8.76 -1.27 6.05
CA ALA A 233 -8.73 -2.74 6.19
C ALA A 233 -7.71 -3.38 5.23
N ALA A 234 -7.63 -2.91 3.99
CA ALA A 234 -6.66 -3.38 3.02
C ALA A 234 -5.23 -3.00 3.41
N LEU A 235 -5.04 -1.78 3.91
CA LEU A 235 -3.76 -1.31 4.44
C LEU A 235 -3.27 -2.21 5.60
N ALA A 236 -4.15 -2.56 6.54
CA ALA A 236 -3.79 -3.41 7.68
C ALA A 236 -3.34 -4.81 7.26
N GLU A 237 -4.01 -5.41 6.28
CA GLU A 237 -3.59 -6.70 5.72
C GLU A 237 -2.26 -6.61 4.96
N LEU A 238 -2.05 -5.54 4.18
CA LEU A 238 -0.78 -5.31 3.49
C LEU A 238 0.38 -5.15 4.47
N ASP A 239 0.17 -4.49 5.61
CA ASP A 239 1.19 -4.32 6.64
C ASP A 239 1.46 -5.61 7.41
N ARG A 240 0.42 -6.41 7.71
CA ARG A 240 0.61 -7.76 8.25
C ARG A 240 1.48 -8.61 7.33
N ILE A 241 1.23 -8.55 6.02
CA ILE A 241 2.02 -9.25 5.02
C ILE A 241 3.45 -8.71 4.99
N HIS A 242 3.61 -7.38 5.01
CA HIS A 242 4.91 -6.72 5.03
C HIS A 242 5.78 -7.19 6.20
N LEU A 243 5.25 -7.08 7.43
CA LEU A 243 5.97 -7.45 8.65
C LEU A 243 6.37 -8.92 8.62
N ALA A 244 5.45 -9.82 8.26
CA ALA A 244 5.72 -11.25 8.21
C ALA A 244 6.81 -11.62 7.19
N LEU A 245 6.90 -10.92 6.06
CA LEU A 245 7.90 -11.15 5.03
C LEU A 245 9.29 -10.60 5.39
N VAL A 246 9.33 -9.51 6.15
CA VAL A 246 10.56 -8.89 6.66
C VAL A 246 11.14 -9.70 7.82
N ASP A 247 10.33 -10.10 8.79
CA ASP A 247 10.77 -10.87 9.98
C ASP A 247 11.40 -12.20 9.55
N SER A 248 10.79 -12.89 8.59
CA SER A 248 11.32 -14.12 7.98
C SER A 248 12.54 -13.94 7.06
N ALA A 249 13.04 -12.71 6.86
CA ALA A 249 14.29 -12.44 6.14
C ALA A 249 15.51 -12.36 7.06
N GLU A 250 15.32 -12.20 8.38
CA GLU A 250 16.36 -11.96 9.39
C GLU A 250 16.85 -13.23 10.11
N ASP A 251 16.49 -14.43 9.63
CA ASP A 251 16.87 -15.70 10.27
C ASP A 251 18.40 -15.93 10.30
N GLY A 252 18.94 -16.00 11.52
CA GLY A 252 20.35 -16.19 11.82
C GLY A 252 20.92 -17.53 11.36
N TRP A 253 22.25 -17.63 11.38
CA TRP A 253 23.01 -18.79 10.90
C TRP A 253 22.65 -20.13 11.59
N LEU A 254 22.07 -20.11 12.80
CA LEU A 254 21.61 -21.29 13.53
C LEU A 254 20.26 -21.83 13.03
N ASP A 255 19.34 -20.96 12.60
CA ASP A 255 18.06 -21.38 11.99
C ASP A 255 18.21 -21.84 10.53
N ARG A 256 19.32 -21.49 9.87
CA ARG A 256 19.69 -22.06 8.56
C ARG A 256 20.00 -23.56 8.59
N LEU A 257 20.36 -24.12 9.75
CA LEU A 257 20.60 -25.55 9.92
C LEU A 257 19.30 -26.33 10.19
N SER A 258 18.28 -25.69 10.79
CA SER A 258 16.95 -26.26 11.05
C SER A 258 15.99 -26.11 9.85
N SER A 259 16.15 -25.06 9.03
CA SER A 259 15.37 -24.79 7.82
C SER A 259 15.64 -25.74 6.65
N PHE A 260 16.67 -26.58 6.75
CA PHE A 260 16.90 -27.68 5.80
C PHE A 260 15.78 -28.74 5.82
N TRP A 261 14.98 -28.80 6.90
CA TRP A 261 13.95 -29.82 7.12
C TRP A 261 12.52 -29.27 7.23
N LYS A 262 12.35 -27.95 7.42
CA LYS A 262 11.04 -27.29 7.42
C LYS A 262 10.71 -26.76 6.02
N LYS A 263 9.57 -27.17 5.45
CA LYS A 263 9.03 -26.53 4.25
C LYS A 263 8.66 -25.08 4.60
N PRO A 264 9.08 -24.08 3.81
CA PRO A 264 8.64 -22.70 4.03
C PRO A 264 7.13 -22.63 3.80
N GLU A 265 6.37 -22.26 4.82
CA GLU A 265 4.95 -21.95 4.65
C GLU A 265 4.81 -20.52 4.12
N PRO A 266 3.99 -20.30 3.07
CA PRO A 266 3.79 -18.96 2.55
C PRO A 266 3.05 -18.11 3.60
N VAL A 267 3.45 -16.85 3.75
CA VAL A 267 2.62 -15.88 4.47
C VAL A 267 1.28 -15.79 3.76
N LYS A 268 0.18 -15.87 4.52
CA LYS A 268 -1.18 -15.71 3.98
C LYS A 268 -1.25 -14.34 3.27
N GLY A 269 -1.51 -14.37 1.98
CA GLY A 269 -1.50 -13.23 1.08
C GLY A 269 -2.81 -12.44 1.07
N LEU A 270 -3.01 -11.64 0.01
CA LEU A 270 -4.18 -10.77 -0.14
C LEU A 270 -4.78 -10.92 -1.54
N TYR A 271 -6.09 -11.17 -1.60
CA TYR A 271 -6.89 -11.05 -2.81
C TYR A 271 -7.80 -9.83 -2.65
N PHE A 272 -7.37 -8.71 -3.22
CA PHE A 272 -8.06 -7.44 -3.07
C PHE A 272 -8.93 -7.15 -4.30
N TRP A 273 -10.25 -7.20 -4.14
CA TRP A 273 -11.17 -7.08 -5.27
C TRP A 273 -12.18 -5.97 -5.10
N GLY A 274 -12.73 -5.48 -6.21
CA GLY A 274 -13.77 -4.46 -6.20
C GLY A 274 -13.85 -3.71 -7.52
N GLY A 275 -14.74 -2.75 -7.64
CA GLY A 275 -14.90 -1.96 -8.88
C GLY A 275 -13.61 -1.24 -9.33
N VAL A 276 -13.63 -0.75 -10.57
CA VAL A 276 -12.58 0.12 -11.10
C VAL A 276 -12.53 1.42 -10.28
N GLY A 277 -11.33 2.03 -10.17
CA GLY A 277 -11.20 3.35 -9.53
C GLY A 277 -11.26 3.38 -7.99
N ARG A 278 -11.27 2.22 -7.33
CA ARG A 278 -11.33 2.07 -5.85
C ARG A 278 -9.97 2.12 -5.12
N GLY A 279 -8.91 2.64 -5.76
CA GLY A 279 -7.59 2.76 -5.11
C GLY A 279 -6.80 1.45 -4.95
N LYS A 280 -7.27 0.30 -5.47
CA LYS A 280 -6.60 -1.01 -5.32
C LYS A 280 -5.12 -1.01 -5.73
N THR A 281 -4.85 -0.58 -6.96
CA THR A 281 -3.49 -0.51 -7.50
C THR A 281 -2.60 0.38 -6.66
N PHE A 282 -3.13 1.51 -6.16
CA PHE A 282 -2.39 2.45 -5.35
C PHE A 282 -1.97 1.85 -3.99
N LEU A 283 -2.86 1.14 -3.29
CA LEU A 283 -2.49 0.48 -2.03
C LEU A 283 -1.43 -0.61 -2.26
N VAL A 284 -1.57 -1.37 -3.35
CA VAL A 284 -0.58 -2.39 -3.72
C VAL A 284 0.74 -1.77 -4.16
N ASP A 285 0.75 -0.57 -4.75
CA ASP A 285 1.96 0.22 -5.02
C ASP A 285 2.71 0.55 -3.73
N LEU A 286 1.99 1.11 -2.75
CA LEU A 286 2.57 1.45 -1.45
C LEU A 286 3.19 0.23 -0.76
N PHE A 287 2.50 -0.91 -0.77
CA PHE A 287 3.04 -2.16 -0.25
C PHE A 287 4.28 -2.63 -1.01
N TYR A 288 4.20 -2.72 -2.34
CA TYR A 288 5.28 -3.26 -3.15
C TYR A 288 6.54 -2.40 -3.07
N ASP A 289 6.40 -1.08 -3.18
CA ASP A 289 7.52 -0.12 -3.05
C ASP A 289 8.00 -0.04 -1.59
N GLY A 290 7.08 -0.30 -0.65
CA GLY A 290 7.27 -0.50 0.78
C GLY A 290 8.33 -1.54 1.13
N LEU A 291 8.20 -2.70 0.50
CA LEU A 291 8.81 -3.94 0.97
C LEU A 291 10.34 -4.00 0.75
N PRO A 292 11.17 -4.08 1.80
CA PRO A 292 12.64 -4.02 1.68
C PRO A 292 13.29 -5.37 1.32
N ILE A 293 12.64 -6.18 0.49
CA ILE A 293 13.19 -7.47 0.00
C ILE A 293 13.46 -7.40 -1.50
N LYS A 294 14.51 -8.08 -1.96
CA LYS A 294 14.84 -8.18 -3.39
C LYS A 294 14.02 -9.26 -4.10
N GLN A 295 13.59 -10.28 -3.38
CA GLN A 295 12.86 -11.44 -3.92
C GLN A 295 11.36 -11.14 -4.09
N LYS A 296 11.04 -10.07 -4.81
CA LYS A 296 9.66 -9.66 -5.12
C LYS A 296 9.52 -9.45 -6.62
N TYR A 297 8.38 -9.85 -7.18
CA TYR A 297 8.07 -9.64 -8.59
C TYR A 297 6.64 -9.17 -8.75
N ARG A 298 6.43 -8.20 -9.65
CA ARG A 298 5.13 -7.64 -9.94
C ARG A 298 4.88 -7.55 -11.44
N THR A 299 3.68 -7.94 -11.86
CA THR A 299 3.24 -7.88 -13.25
C THR A 299 1.72 -7.97 -13.35
N HIS A 300 1.15 -7.78 -14.55
CA HIS A 300 -0.26 -8.06 -14.83
C HIS A 300 -0.47 -9.56 -15.01
N PHE A 301 -1.66 -10.07 -14.63
CA PHE A 301 -2.00 -11.48 -14.72
C PHE A 301 -1.78 -12.09 -16.11
N HIS A 302 -2.25 -11.45 -17.18
CA HIS A 302 -2.11 -11.97 -18.54
C HIS A 302 -0.63 -12.10 -18.97
N ARG A 303 0.22 -11.14 -18.59
CA ARG A 303 1.67 -11.18 -18.87
C ARG A 303 2.35 -12.29 -18.10
N PHE A 304 1.94 -12.47 -16.84
CA PHE A 304 2.40 -13.58 -16.02
C PHE A 304 2.06 -14.91 -16.69
N MET A 305 0.79 -15.14 -17.04
CA MET A 305 0.35 -16.38 -17.70
C MET A 305 1.06 -16.62 -19.03
N ARG A 306 1.24 -15.58 -19.85
CA ARG A 306 2.04 -15.68 -21.07
C ARG A 306 3.47 -16.15 -20.81
N SER A 307 4.15 -15.56 -19.81
CA SER A 307 5.51 -15.96 -19.43
C SER A 307 5.56 -17.41 -18.92
N VAL A 308 4.51 -17.88 -18.24
CA VAL A 308 4.39 -19.27 -17.80
C VAL A 308 4.22 -20.20 -19.01
N HIS A 309 3.36 -19.86 -19.96
CA HIS A 309 3.19 -20.64 -21.20
C HIS A 309 4.45 -20.70 -22.06
N GLU A 310 5.25 -19.64 -22.08
CA GLU A 310 6.55 -19.61 -22.76
C GLU A 310 7.54 -20.56 -22.09
N ARG A 311 7.69 -20.51 -20.76
CA ARG A 311 8.54 -21.44 -20.00
C ARG A 311 8.09 -22.90 -20.08
N LEU A 312 6.77 -23.14 -20.13
CA LEU A 312 6.24 -24.48 -20.35
C LEU A 312 6.68 -25.07 -21.69
N ARG A 313 6.84 -24.25 -22.73
CA ARG A 313 7.38 -24.68 -24.03
C ARG A 313 8.86 -25.02 -23.94
N GLU A 314 9.64 -24.21 -23.23
CA GLU A 314 11.08 -24.45 -23.02
C GLU A 314 11.37 -25.73 -22.21
N HIS A 315 10.44 -26.13 -21.35
CA HIS A 315 10.54 -27.35 -20.55
C HIS A 315 9.70 -28.52 -21.08
N GLN A 316 9.31 -28.48 -22.36
CA GLN A 316 8.61 -29.60 -23.01
C GLN A 316 9.41 -30.91 -22.90
N GLY A 317 8.72 -32.00 -22.60
CA GLY A 317 9.30 -33.33 -22.43
C GLY A 317 9.73 -33.69 -21.00
N GLN A 318 9.62 -32.76 -20.05
CA GLN A 318 9.80 -33.07 -18.62
C GLN A 318 8.51 -33.61 -17.98
N SER A 319 8.63 -34.40 -16.91
CA SER A 319 7.47 -35.05 -16.27
C SER A 319 6.54 -34.08 -15.53
N ASP A 320 7.08 -33.01 -14.93
CA ASP A 320 6.29 -31.93 -14.32
C ASP A 320 6.95 -30.55 -14.54
N PRO A 321 6.75 -29.95 -15.72
CA PRO A 321 7.35 -28.66 -16.07
C PRO A 321 6.99 -27.53 -15.09
N LEU A 322 5.76 -27.55 -14.53
CA LEU A 322 5.32 -26.54 -13.57
C LEU A 322 6.07 -26.60 -12.24
N ALA A 323 6.39 -27.80 -11.77
CA ALA A 323 7.18 -27.96 -10.55
C ALA A 323 8.58 -27.36 -10.72
N LYS A 324 9.18 -27.50 -11.90
CA LYS A 324 10.49 -26.91 -12.18
C LYS A 324 10.43 -25.38 -12.26
N ILE A 325 9.40 -24.83 -12.92
CA ILE A 325 9.15 -23.39 -12.95
C ILE A 325 9.00 -22.83 -11.53
N ALA A 326 8.24 -23.52 -10.66
CA ALA A 326 8.07 -23.11 -9.27
C ALA A 326 9.38 -23.22 -8.45
N GLN A 327 10.19 -24.24 -8.68
CA GLN A 327 11.51 -24.39 -8.05
C GLN A 327 12.49 -23.27 -8.47
N GLU A 328 12.47 -22.86 -9.73
CA GLU A 328 13.28 -21.73 -10.22
C GLU A 328 12.83 -20.40 -9.60
N TRP A 329 11.54 -20.27 -9.29
CA TRP A 329 11.01 -19.12 -8.56
C TRP A 329 11.44 -19.13 -7.10
N ARG A 330 11.48 -20.28 -6.44
CA ARG A 330 11.86 -20.39 -5.02
C ARG A 330 13.14 -19.63 -4.66
N SER A 331 14.16 -19.66 -5.52
CA SER A 331 15.43 -18.98 -5.25
C SER A 331 15.36 -17.46 -5.34
N ASN A 332 14.36 -16.91 -6.06
CA ASN A 332 14.34 -15.50 -6.48
C ASN A 332 13.02 -14.77 -6.18
N LEU A 333 11.99 -15.48 -5.74
CA LEU A 333 10.64 -14.97 -5.61
C LEU A 333 10.01 -15.46 -4.31
N ARG A 334 9.87 -14.55 -3.35
CA ARG A 334 9.13 -14.75 -2.09
C ARG A 334 7.74 -14.15 -2.16
N VAL A 335 7.56 -13.09 -2.96
CA VAL A 335 6.28 -12.38 -3.12
C VAL A 335 5.99 -12.15 -4.57
N LEU A 336 4.87 -12.69 -5.03
CA LEU A 336 4.30 -12.40 -6.33
C LEU A 336 3.16 -11.41 -6.18
N VAL A 337 3.26 -10.27 -6.85
CA VAL A 337 2.18 -9.28 -6.95
C VAL A 337 1.56 -9.35 -8.34
N LEU A 338 0.29 -9.72 -8.42
CA LEU A 338 -0.46 -9.76 -9.68
C LEU A 338 -1.48 -8.62 -9.74
N ASP A 339 -1.31 -7.73 -10.71
CA ASP A 339 -2.33 -6.75 -11.02
C ASP A 339 -3.38 -7.36 -11.96
N GLU A 340 -4.65 -7.01 -11.74
CA GLU A 340 -5.77 -7.34 -12.64
C GLU A 340 -5.93 -8.85 -12.88
N PHE A 341 -6.03 -9.60 -11.79
CA PHE A 341 -6.28 -11.03 -11.82
C PHE A 341 -7.68 -11.32 -12.38
N PHE A 342 -7.70 -11.83 -13.59
CA PHE A 342 -8.92 -12.15 -14.31
C PHE A 342 -8.66 -13.30 -15.28
N VAL A 343 -9.57 -14.27 -15.30
CA VAL A 343 -9.42 -15.50 -16.09
C VAL A 343 -10.63 -15.65 -17.01
N THR A 344 -10.37 -15.68 -18.31
CA THR A 344 -11.37 -15.92 -19.37
C THR A 344 -10.95 -17.03 -20.32
N ASP A 345 -9.64 -17.26 -20.48
CA ASP A 345 -9.11 -18.32 -21.32
C ASP A 345 -9.16 -19.69 -20.63
N ILE A 346 -9.54 -20.72 -21.40
CA ILE A 346 -9.62 -22.09 -20.90
C ILE A 346 -8.23 -22.67 -20.60
N GLY A 347 -7.22 -22.36 -21.42
CA GLY A 347 -5.85 -22.83 -21.21
C GLY A 347 -5.28 -22.31 -19.91
N ASP A 348 -5.49 -21.02 -19.62
CA ASP A 348 -5.12 -20.42 -18.34
C ASP A 348 -5.88 -21.04 -17.17
N ALA A 349 -7.19 -21.22 -17.31
CA ALA A 349 -8.02 -21.83 -16.27
C ALA A 349 -7.57 -23.26 -15.91
N MET A 350 -7.26 -24.08 -16.92
CA MET A 350 -6.81 -25.46 -16.70
C MET A 350 -5.43 -25.54 -16.06
N LEU A 351 -4.59 -24.52 -16.23
CA LEU A 351 -3.23 -24.49 -15.69
C LEU A 351 -3.17 -23.96 -14.26
N LEU A 352 -4.03 -22.98 -13.95
CA LEU A 352 -3.88 -22.12 -12.78
C LEU A 352 -3.89 -22.90 -11.45
N ALA A 353 -4.76 -23.89 -11.30
CA ALA A 353 -4.85 -24.67 -10.07
C ALA A 353 -3.50 -25.33 -9.72
N ARG A 354 -2.90 -26.02 -10.70
CA ARG A 354 -1.60 -26.68 -10.52
C ARG A 354 -0.48 -25.67 -10.31
N LEU A 355 -0.53 -24.53 -11.01
CA LEU A 355 0.47 -23.48 -10.85
C LEU A 355 0.45 -22.89 -9.43
N LEU A 356 -0.73 -22.50 -8.95
CA LEU A 356 -0.91 -21.95 -7.59
C LEU A 356 -0.51 -22.97 -6.52
N GLU A 357 -0.89 -24.24 -6.68
CA GLU A 357 -0.52 -25.30 -5.75
C GLU A 357 1.01 -25.40 -5.61
N ARG A 358 1.74 -25.45 -6.73
CA ARG A 358 3.21 -25.52 -6.73
C ARG A 358 3.83 -24.25 -6.17
N MET A 359 3.31 -23.08 -6.54
CA MET A 359 3.78 -21.78 -6.05
C MET A 359 3.66 -21.67 -4.52
N PHE A 360 2.49 -22.00 -3.96
CA PHE A 360 2.27 -21.97 -2.51
C PHE A 360 3.09 -23.03 -1.78
N ALA A 361 3.27 -24.22 -2.37
CA ALA A 361 4.11 -25.28 -1.80
C ALA A 361 5.60 -24.89 -1.71
N GLU A 362 6.07 -23.96 -2.54
CA GLU A 362 7.42 -23.38 -2.48
C GLU A 362 7.51 -22.14 -1.58
N GLY A 363 6.43 -21.78 -0.87
CA GLY A 363 6.41 -20.69 0.11
C GLY A 363 6.24 -19.29 -0.50
N VAL A 364 5.81 -19.18 -1.76
CA VAL A 364 5.57 -17.88 -2.40
C VAL A 364 4.24 -17.28 -1.93
N THR A 365 4.29 -16.06 -1.40
CA THR A 365 3.12 -15.28 -1.01
C THR A 365 2.53 -14.54 -2.21
N LEU A 366 1.19 -14.61 -2.37
CA LEU A 366 0.46 -13.93 -3.43
C LEU A 366 -0.24 -12.68 -2.89
N VAL A 367 0.01 -11.52 -3.50
CA VAL A 367 -0.83 -10.32 -3.35
C VAL A 367 -1.42 -10.01 -4.71
N THR A 368 -2.72 -9.86 -4.81
CA THR A 368 -3.35 -9.68 -6.12
C THR A 368 -4.51 -8.71 -6.07
N THR A 369 -4.69 -7.95 -7.16
CA THR A 369 -5.88 -7.11 -7.36
C THR A 369 -6.83 -7.74 -8.38
N SER A 370 -8.14 -7.58 -8.21
CA SER A 370 -9.13 -8.04 -9.19
C SER A 370 -10.36 -7.13 -9.25
N ASN A 371 -11.15 -7.26 -10.30
CA ASN A 371 -12.50 -6.68 -10.37
C ASN A 371 -13.59 -7.68 -10.01
N THR A 372 -13.23 -8.94 -9.74
CA THR A 372 -14.16 -10.04 -9.52
C THR A 372 -13.80 -10.76 -8.22
N ALA A 373 -14.81 -11.05 -7.40
CA ALA A 373 -14.65 -11.87 -6.20
C ALA A 373 -14.05 -13.24 -6.55
N VAL A 374 -13.34 -13.87 -5.61
CA VAL A 374 -12.63 -15.14 -5.86
C VAL A 374 -13.61 -16.22 -6.34
N GLU A 375 -14.76 -16.32 -5.69
CA GLU A 375 -15.83 -17.26 -6.04
C GLU A 375 -16.39 -17.08 -7.46
N ASN A 376 -16.29 -15.87 -8.01
CA ASN A 376 -16.85 -15.49 -9.31
C ASN A 376 -15.80 -15.53 -10.44
N LEU A 377 -14.54 -15.86 -10.16
CA LEU A 377 -13.51 -16.03 -11.18
C LEU A 377 -13.87 -17.15 -12.16
N TYR A 378 -13.76 -16.90 -13.48
CA TYR A 378 -14.10 -17.85 -14.54
C TYR A 378 -15.57 -18.34 -14.50
N LEU A 379 -16.49 -17.50 -14.00
CA LEU A 379 -17.92 -17.82 -13.91
C LEU A 379 -18.47 -18.06 -15.32
N ASN A 380 -19.17 -19.19 -15.51
CA ASN A 380 -19.66 -19.69 -16.79
C ASN A 380 -18.57 -20.11 -17.80
N GLY A 381 -17.30 -20.19 -17.39
CA GLY A 381 -16.22 -20.71 -18.22
C GLY A 381 -16.39 -22.21 -18.53
N LEU A 382 -15.83 -22.65 -19.66
CA LEU A 382 -15.87 -24.06 -20.08
C LEU A 382 -15.12 -24.93 -19.07
N GLN A 383 -15.71 -26.04 -18.62
CA GLN A 383 -15.10 -26.92 -17.60
C GLN A 383 -14.78 -26.22 -16.26
N ARG A 384 -15.61 -25.27 -15.82
CA ARG A 384 -15.47 -24.55 -14.53
C ARG A 384 -15.19 -25.45 -13.33
N GLU A 385 -15.73 -26.68 -13.28
CA GLU A 385 -15.44 -27.64 -12.20
C GLU A 385 -13.94 -27.90 -12.02
N SER A 386 -13.19 -27.98 -13.13
CA SER A 386 -11.74 -28.14 -13.11
C SER A 386 -11.00 -26.90 -12.60
N PHE A 387 -11.64 -25.73 -12.58
CA PHE A 387 -11.11 -24.47 -12.05
C PHE A 387 -11.39 -24.29 -10.54
N MET A 388 -12.39 -24.98 -9.99
CA MET A 388 -12.74 -24.89 -8.56
C MET A 388 -11.56 -25.12 -7.60
N PRO A 389 -10.58 -26.02 -7.88
CA PRO A 389 -9.39 -26.13 -7.04
C PRO A 389 -8.57 -24.84 -6.96
N ALA A 390 -8.50 -24.04 -8.02
CA ALA A 390 -7.81 -22.74 -8.00
C ALA A 390 -8.51 -21.76 -7.06
N ILE A 391 -9.85 -21.71 -7.10
CA ILE A 391 -10.67 -20.92 -6.16
C ILE A 391 -10.37 -21.32 -4.71
N GLY A 392 -10.37 -22.63 -4.43
CA GLY A 392 -10.08 -23.15 -3.08
C GLY A 392 -8.67 -22.79 -2.60
N LEU A 393 -7.67 -22.80 -3.49
CA LEU A 393 -6.31 -22.37 -3.17
C LEU A 393 -6.24 -20.88 -2.85
N LEU A 394 -6.89 -20.03 -3.64
CA LEU A 394 -6.96 -18.59 -3.39
C LEU A 394 -7.63 -18.29 -2.03
N GLN A 395 -8.76 -18.93 -1.73
CA GLN A 395 -9.46 -18.76 -0.45
C GLN A 395 -8.65 -19.26 0.76
N ARG A 396 -7.84 -20.31 0.56
CA ARG A 396 -6.97 -20.84 1.62
C ARG A 396 -5.78 -19.93 1.90
N TYR A 397 -5.11 -19.46 0.85
CA TYR A 397 -3.82 -18.77 0.96
C TYR A 397 -3.90 -17.26 0.89
N CYS A 398 -5.05 -16.68 0.57
CA CYS A 398 -5.27 -15.23 0.58
C CYS A 398 -6.38 -14.85 1.58
N VAL A 399 -6.24 -13.67 2.17
CA VAL A 399 -7.38 -12.95 2.77
C VAL A 399 -8.12 -12.28 1.61
N GLU A 400 -9.41 -12.54 1.48
CA GLU A 400 -10.26 -11.86 0.48
C GLU A 400 -10.82 -10.58 1.09
N LEU A 401 -10.49 -9.43 0.50
CA LEU A 401 -11.03 -8.14 0.91
C LEU A 401 -11.72 -7.45 -0.26
N TYR A 402 -12.88 -6.87 0.03
CA TYR A 402 -13.60 -6.01 -0.91
C TYR A 402 -13.18 -4.56 -0.73
N ALA A 403 -12.86 -3.88 -1.84
CA ALA A 403 -12.58 -2.46 -1.88
C ALA A 403 -13.89 -1.69 -1.76
N GLU A 404 -14.30 -1.42 -0.52
CA GLU A 404 -15.42 -0.54 -0.22
C GLU A 404 -15.12 0.89 -0.70
N GLY A 405 -16.13 1.58 -1.19
CA GLY A 405 -16.02 2.95 -1.66
C GLY A 405 -17.22 3.30 -2.53
N THR A 406 -17.76 4.51 -2.37
CA THR A 406 -18.83 5.03 -3.23
C THR A 406 -18.27 5.87 -4.37
N GLU A 407 -17.09 6.46 -4.19
CA GLU A 407 -16.47 7.35 -5.16
C GLU A 407 -15.41 6.62 -6.00
N ASP A 408 -15.48 6.81 -7.32
CA ASP A 408 -14.39 6.46 -8.21
C ASP A 408 -13.42 7.65 -8.25
N TYR A 409 -12.20 7.43 -7.76
CA TYR A 409 -11.17 8.48 -7.70
C TYR A 409 -10.79 9.03 -9.08
N ARG A 410 -10.97 8.25 -10.16
CA ARG A 410 -10.77 8.69 -11.54
C ARG A 410 -11.90 9.59 -12.01
N MET A 411 -13.13 9.32 -11.56
CA MET A 411 -14.32 10.07 -11.94
C MET A 411 -14.28 11.52 -11.49
N ARG A 412 -13.71 11.82 -10.31
CA ARG A 412 -13.58 13.21 -9.83
C ARG A 412 -12.71 14.09 -10.76
N ALA A 413 -11.72 13.52 -11.45
CA ALA A 413 -10.87 14.24 -12.39
C ALA A 413 -11.50 14.35 -13.79
N LEU A 414 -12.12 13.27 -14.29
CA LEU A 414 -12.70 13.20 -15.64
C LEU A 414 -14.04 13.94 -15.77
N THR A 415 -14.88 13.97 -14.73
CA THR A 415 -16.19 14.65 -14.79
C THR A 415 -16.12 16.17 -14.59
N ARG A 416 -15.02 16.69 -14.04
CA ARG A 416 -14.84 18.12 -13.77
C ARG A 416 -14.28 18.91 -14.96
N SER A 417 -13.76 18.22 -15.98
CA SER A 417 -13.11 18.84 -17.12
C SER A 417 -13.51 18.17 -18.43
N PRO A 418 -13.62 18.92 -19.55
CA PRO A 418 -13.83 18.33 -20.86
C PRO A 418 -12.78 17.25 -21.16
N VAL A 419 -13.22 16.16 -21.79
CA VAL A 419 -12.36 15.07 -22.29
C VAL A 419 -12.14 15.15 -23.80
N TYR A 420 -12.92 15.96 -24.50
CA TYR A 420 -12.75 16.25 -25.93
C TYR A 420 -12.51 17.76 -26.11
N ARG A 421 -11.41 18.13 -26.76
CA ARG A 421 -11.09 19.53 -27.06
C ARG A 421 -10.98 19.76 -28.57
N ALA A 422 -11.81 20.67 -29.06
CA ALA A 422 -11.75 21.17 -30.44
C ALA A 422 -12.11 22.68 -30.48
N PRO A 423 -11.61 23.43 -31.47
CA PRO A 423 -10.66 23.01 -32.50
C PRO A 423 -9.23 22.85 -31.97
N LEU A 424 -8.32 22.31 -32.80
CA LEU A 424 -6.89 22.31 -32.49
C LEU A 424 -6.35 23.74 -32.40
N ALA A 425 -5.60 24.01 -31.34
CA ALA A 425 -4.97 25.29 -31.05
C ALA A 425 -3.53 25.09 -30.58
N ALA A 426 -2.76 26.18 -30.51
CA ALA A 426 -1.35 26.13 -30.10
C ALA A 426 -1.14 25.53 -28.70
N ASP A 427 -2.15 25.62 -27.83
CA ASP A 427 -2.13 25.11 -26.46
C ASP A 427 -2.81 23.73 -26.30
N SER A 428 -3.23 23.08 -27.39
CA SER A 428 -3.84 21.75 -27.35
C SER A 428 -2.92 20.71 -26.72
N ASP A 429 -1.62 20.78 -27.00
CA ASP A 429 -0.63 19.85 -26.45
C ASP A 429 -0.38 20.10 -24.96
N THR A 430 -0.30 21.38 -24.57
CA THR A 430 -0.21 21.78 -23.15
C THR A 430 -1.43 21.32 -22.37
N TRP A 431 -2.61 21.39 -22.98
CA TRP A 431 -3.84 20.91 -22.36
C TRP A 431 -3.83 19.40 -22.13
N LEU A 432 -3.36 18.61 -23.10
CA LEU A 432 -3.16 17.16 -22.88
C LEU A 432 -2.10 16.88 -21.82
N ALA A 433 -1.03 17.66 -21.75
CA ALA A 433 -0.03 17.53 -20.69
C ALA A 433 -0.61 17.79 -19.29
N THR A 434 -1.50 18.80 -19.15
CA THR A 434 -2.23 19.03 -17.90
C THR A 434 -3.15 17.85 -17.56
N ARG A 435 -3.91 17.33 -18.55
CA ARG A 435 -4.77 16.15 -18.35
C ARG A 435 -3.95 14.93 -17.93
N TRP A 436 -2.78 14.73 -18.53
CA TRP A 436 -1.85 13.68 -18.15
C TRP A 436 -1.46 13.80 -16.68
N GLY A 437 -1.04 14.97 -16.22
CA GLY A 437 -0.66 15.20 -14.82
C GLY A 437 -1.79 14.88 -13.85
N GLU A 438 -3.01 15.33 -14.15
CA GLU A 438 -4.19 15.07 -13.31
C GLU A 438 -4.58 13.59 -13.27
N LEU A 439 -4.53 12.88 -14.41
CA LEU A 439 -5.01 11.50 -14.53
C LEU A 439 -3.96 10.45 -14.14
N SER A 440 -2.68 10.81 -14.17
CA SER A 440 -1.57 9.93 -13.80
C SER A 440 -1.11 10.09 -12.35
N GLY A 441 -1.75 10.97 -11.56
CA GLY A 441 -1.33 11.27 -10.19
C GLY A 441 0.01 12.00 -10.14
N GLY A 442 0.26 12.92 -11.07
CA GLY A 442 1.49 13.73 -11.12
C GLY A 442 2.72 13.02 -11.69
N GLN A 443 2.58 11.82 -12.28
CA GLN A 443 3.73 11.13 -12.87
C GLN A 443 4.30 11.91 -14.07
N PRO A 444 5.62 12.08 -14.17
CA PRO A 444 6.22 12.79 -15.29
C PRO A 444 5.97 12.04 -16.60
N ALA A 445 5.53 12.77 -17.63
CA ALA A 445 5.37 12.24 -18.98
C ALA A 445 6.74 11.80 -19.54
N LYS A 446 6.95 10.49 -19.68
CA LYS A 446 8.16 9.90 -20.26
C LYS A 446 7.86 9.26 -21.60
N ALA A 447 8.44 9.82 -22.66
CA ALA A 447 8.33 9.26 -24.00
C ALA A 447 8.97 7.87 -24.07
N GLY A 448 8.40 6.99 -24.89
CA GLY A 448 8.86 5.62 -25.00
C GLY A 448 8.14 4.86 -26.10
N ASN A 449 8.05 3.55 -25.94
CA ASN A 449 7.29 2.69 -26.84
C ASN A 449 6.47 1.67 -26.04
N ILE A 450 5.31 1.31 -26.56
CA ILE A 450 4.68 0.02 -26.24
C ILE A 450 5.03 -0.99 -27.33
N GLU A 451 5.03 -2.26 -26.98
CA GLU A 451 5.36 -3.35 -27.89
C GLU A 451 4.18 -4.30 -28.00
N ILE A 452 3.60 -4.37 -29.20
CA ILE A 452 2.46 -5.24 -29.52
C ILE A 452 2.90 -6.13 -30.68
N GLU A 453 2.83 -7.45 -30.52
CA GLU A 453 3.26 -8.42 -31.54
C GLU A 453 4.69 -8.14 -32.09
N SER A 454 5.64 -7.76 -31.23
CA SER A 454 7.01 -7.37 -31.59
C SER A 454 7.14 -6.07 -32.41
N ARG A 455 6.04 -5.31 -32.57
CA ARG A 455 6.01 -3.99 -33.22
C ARG A 455 6.01 -2.90 -32.16
N LYS A 456 6.94 -1.95 -32.29
CA LYS A 456 7.01 -0.78 -31.41
C LYS A 456 6.00 0.28 -31.86
N ILE A 457 5.21 0.78 -30.91
CA ILE A 457 4.30 1.91 -31.09
C ILE A 457 4.81 3.05 -30.22
N PRO A 458 5.19 4.20 -30.80
CA PRO A 458 5.70 5.32 -30.04
C PRO A 458 4.60 5.91 -29.15
N VAL A 459 4.97 6.23 -27.91
CA VAL A 459 4.10 6.89 -26.93
C VAL A 459 4.78 8.13 -26.41
N ARG A 460 4.00 9.20 -26.22
CA ARG A 460 4.47 10.44 -25.58
C ARG A 460 4.65 10.25 -24.08
N ALA A 461 3.77 9.47 -23.48
CA ALA A 461 3.85 9.09 -22.08
C ALA A 461 3.13 7.76 -21.86
N ARG A 462 3.64 6.99 -20.88
CA ARG A 462 3.03 5.71 -20.46
C ARG A 462 3.08 5.60 -18.95
N GLY A 463 1.92 5.31 -18.38
CA GLY A 463 1.71 4.97 -16.98
C GLY A 463 1.23 3.52 -16.89
N LYS A 464 0.82 3.10 -15.70
CA LYS A 464 0.39 1.71 -15.45
C LYS A 464 -0.87 1.31 -16.22
N SER A 465 -1.84 2.21 -16.33
CA SER A 465 -3.11 1.95 -17.04
C SER A 465 -3.58 3.14 -17.88
N ILE A 466 -2.66 4.06 -18.18
CA ILE A 466 -2.89 5.26 -18.99
C ILE A 466 -1.76 5.40 -20.01
N ALA A 467 -2.11 5.76 -21.24
CA ALA A 467 -1.12 6.03 -22.28
C ALA A 467 -1.50 7.27 -23.09
N TRP A 468 -0.48 8.02 -23.51
CA TRP A 468 -0.63 9.20 -24.35
C TRP A 468 0.06 8.98 -25.69
N PHE A 469 -0.73 9.03 -26.76
CA PHE A 469 -0.30 8.87 -28.13
C PHE A 469 -0.52 10.14 -28.96
N ASP A 470 0.31 10.32 -29.98
CA ASP A 470 -0.01 11.16 -31.12
C ASP A 470 -0.90 10.38 -32.10
N PHE A 471 -1.82 11.06 -32.78
CA PHE A 471 -2.72 10.46 -33.77
C PHE A 471 -1.97 9.62 -34.81
N ALA A 472 -0.85 10.14 -35.32
CA ALA A 472 -0.02 9.47 -36.32
C ALA A 472 0.46 8.08 -35.86
N ALA A 473 0.75 7.90 -34.56
CA ALA A 473 1.26 6.65 -34.01
C ALA A 473 0.24 5.51 -34.08
N LEU A 474 -1.05 5.84 -33.93
CA LEU A 474 -2.16 4.88 -33.90
C LEU A 474 -2.87 4.73 -35.25
N CYS A 475 -2.93 5.79 -36.06
CA CYS A 475 -3.81 5.81 -37.23
C CYS A 475 -3.11 6.01 -38.57
N GLU A 476 -1.87 6.52 -38.61
CA GLU A 476 -1.15 6.72 -39.89
C GLU A 476 -0.19 5.57 -40.23
N GLY A 477 0.38 4.89 -39.22
CA GLY A 477 1.24 3.72 -39.38
C GLY A 477 0.50 2.38 -39.63
N PRO A 478 1.23 1.26 -39.85
CA PRO A 478 0.64 -0.05 -40.13
C PRO A 478 0.04 -0.68 -38.86
N ARG A 479 -1.14 -0.20 -38.48
CA ARG A 479 -1.94 -0.71 -37.34
C ARG A 479 -3.18 -1.45 -37.84
N GLY A 480 -3.56 -2.47 -37.08
CA GLY A 480 -4.75 -3.29 -37.32
C GLY A 480 -5.58 -3.49 -36.06
N PRO A 481 -6.72 -4.18 -36.16
CA PRO A 481 -7.64 -4.40 -35.04
C PRO A 481 -6.98 -5.06 -33.81
N SER A 482 -6.03 -6.00 -33.99
CA SER A 482 -5.33 -6.62 -32.87
C SER A 482 -4.53 -5.62 -32.04
N ASP A 483 -3.97 -4.58 -32.66
CA ASP A 483 -3.26 -3.52 -31.95
C ASP A 483 -4.21 -2.72 -31.05
N TYR A 484 -5.42 -2.43 -31.53
CA TYR A 484 -6.41 -1.66 -30.77
C TYR A 484 -7.02 -2.47 -29.63
N ILE A 485 -7.24 -3.78 -29.84
CA ILE A 485 -7.66 -4.70 -28.78
C ILE A 485 -6.64 -4.71 -27.65
N GLU A 486 -5.34 -4.84 -27.97
CA GLU A 486 -4.28 -4.86 -26.97
C GLU A 486 -4.11 -3.51 -26.26
N ILE A 487 -4.23 -2.40 -26.99
CA ILE A 487 -4.23 -1.05 -26.39
C ILE A 487 -5.41 -0.89 -25.43
N ALA A 488 -6.61 -1.29 -25.84
CA ALA A 488 -7.80 -1.18 -25.00
C ALA A 488 -7.70 -2.13 -23.80
N HIS A 489 -7.14 -3.32 -23.95
CA HIS A 489 -6.92 -4.24 -22.84
C HIS A 489 -5.88 -3.71 -21.83
N GLU A 490 -4.79 -3.08 -22.31
CA GLU A 490 -3.73 -2.56 -21.45
C GLU A 490 -4.09 -1.22 -20.78
N PHE A 491 -4.85 -0.35 -21.45
CA PHE A 491 -5.08 1.02 -21.01
C PHE A 491 -6.57 1.31 -20.85
N ASN A 492 -6.98 1.55 -19.60
CA ASN A 492 -8.33 2.04 -19.30
C ASN A 492 -8.51 3.54 -19.54
N THR A 493 -7.42 4.28 -19.78
CA THR A 493 -7.44 5.69 -20.19
C THR A 493 -6.45 5.93 -21.33
N VAL A 494 -6.92 6.49 -22.43
CA VAL A 494 -6.10 6.81 -23.59
C VAL A 494 -6.17 8.30 -23.88
N LEU A 495 -5.01 8.96 -23.88
CA LEU A 495 -4.85 10.32 -24.36
C LEU A 495 -4.45 10.29 -25.84
N LEU A 496 -5.18 10.99 -26.69
CA LEU A 496 -4.94 11.04 -28.13
C LEU A 496 -4.82 12.48 -28.64
N GLY A 497 -3.62 12.87 -29.04
CA GLY A 497 -3.33 14.21 -29.52
C GLY A 497 -3.44 14.36 -31.04
N GLY A 498 -4.03 15.47 -31.49
CA GLY A 498 -3.91 15.94 -32.87
C GLY A 498 -4.76 15.19 -33.88
N ILE A 499 -6.01 14.83 -33.55
CA ILE A 499 -6.92 14.16 -34.48
C ILE A 499 -7.25 15.13 -35.63
N PRO A 500 -6.94 14.81 -36.90
CA PRO A 500 -7.19 15.68 -38.04
C PRO A 500 -8.66 15.63 -38.46
N ALA A 501 -9.07 16.58 -39.32
CA ALA A 501 -10.31 16.42 -40.07
C ALA A 501 -10.07 15.38 -41.16
N PHE A 502 -11.03 14.50 -41.36
CA PHE A 502 -10.96 13.44 -42.35
C PHE A 502 -11.67 13.84 -43.63
N ASP A 503 -11.01 13.59 -44.75
CA ASP A 503 -11.53 13.82 -46.09
C ASP A 503 -11.16 12.63 -47.00
N ARG A 504 -11.31 12.81 -48.32
CA ARG A 504 -10.99 11.79 -49.31
C ARG A 504 -9.50 11.46 -49.42
N LEU A 505 -8.60 12.25 -48.85
CA LEU A 505 -7.15 12.08 -48.95
C LEU A 505 -6.56 11.24 -47.81
N ASN A 506 -7.30 11.04 -46.71
CA ASN A 506 -6.83 10.32 -45.53
C ASN A 506 -7.79 9.20 -45.05
N GLU A 507 -8.50 8.56 -45.99
CA GLU A 507 -9.50 7.51 -45.71
C GLU A 507 -8.97 6.30 -44.93
N ASP A 508 -7.72 5.89 -45.15
CA ASP A 508 -7.12 4.75 -44.43
C ASP A 508 -6.92 5.09 -42.95
N ALA A 509 -6.46 6.31 -42.65
CA ALA A 509 -6.34 6.80 -41.28
C ALA A 509 -7.71 6.98 -40.63
N ALA A 510 -8.70 7.46 -41.40
CA ALA A 510 -10.08 7.59 -40.97
C ALA A 510 -10.68 6.23 -40.58
N ARG A 511 -10.46 5.18 -41.39
CA ARG A 511 -10.91 3.81 -41.08
C ARG A 511 -10.25 3.24 -39.83
N ARG A 512 -8.95 3.46 -39.68
CA ARG A 512 -8.21 3.04 -38.48
C ARG A 512 -8.71 3.74 -37.22
N PHE A 513 -9.03 5.03 -37.33
CA PHE A 513 -9.64 5.78 -36.24
C PHE A 513 -11.01 5.22 -35.84
N VAL A 514 -11.88 4.87 -36.81
CA VAL A 514 -13.15 4.18 -36.52
C VAL A 514 -12.90 2.89 -35.72
N ASN A 515 -11.99 2.04 -36.19
CA ASN A 515 -11.68 0.77 -35.48
C ASN A 515 -11.14 1.01 -34.07
N LEU A 516 -10.28 2.03 -33.88
CA LEU A 516 -9.79 2.40 -32.56
C LEU A 516 -10.95 2.81 -31.65
N ILE A 517 -11.82 3.73 -32.09
CA ILE A 517 -12.96 4.19 -31.28
C ILE A 517 -13.91 3.06 -30.95
N ASP A 518 -14.15 2.14 -31.88
CA ASP A 518 -15.00 0.97 -31.66
C ASP A 518 -14.45 0.10 -30.52
N GLU A 519 -13.17 -0.25 -30.54
CA GLU A 519 -12.54 -1.06 -29.50
C GLU A 519 -12.46 -0.34 -28.14
N LEU A 520 -12.15 0.96 -28.13
CA LEU A 520 -12.13 1.77 -26.91
C LEU A 520 -13.54 1.90 -26.31
N TYR A 521 -14.55 2.09 -27.16
CA TYR A 521 -15.94 2.24 -26.75
C TYR A 521 -16.48 0.94 -26.15
N ASP A 522 -16.31 -0.18 -26.85
CA ASP A 522 -16.85 -1.47 -26.44
C ASP A 522 -16.22 -1.97 -25.12
N ARG A 523 -14.99 -1.53 -24.81
CA ARG A 523 -14.28 -1.80 -23.56
C ARG A 523 -14.42 -0.74 -22.47
N HIS A 524 -15.18 0.32 -22.68
CA HIS A 524 -15.29 1.43 -21.72
C HIS A 524 -13.94 2.05 -21.36
N VAL A 525 -13.08 2.26 -22.35
CA VAL A 525 -11.85 3.04 -22.19
C VAL A 525 -12.19 4.53 -22.18
N ASN A 526 -11.64 5.26 -21.22
CA ASN A 526 -11.76 6.71 -21.15
C ASN A 526 -10.86 7.36 -22.19
N LEU A 527 -11.46 8.01 -23.19
CA LEU A 527 -10.73 8.74 -24.23
C LEU A 527 -10.65 10.22 -23.87
N VAL A 528 -9.42 10.75 -23.79
CA VAL A 528 -9.15 12.18 -23.66
C VAL A 528 -8.40 12.66 -24.88
N CYS A 529 -8.98 13.54 -25.70
CA CYS A 529 -8.40 13.85 -27.00
C CYS A 529 -8.50 15.31 -27.42
N THR A 530 -7.63 15.68 -28.36
CA THR A 530 -7.67 16.96 -29.08
C THR A 530 -7.94 16.70 -30.56
N ALA A 531 -8.86 17.45 -31.14
CA ALA A 531 -9.31 17.24 -32.51
C ALA A 531 -9.52 18.56 -33.27
N SER A 532 -9.38 18.49 -34.59
CA SER A 532 -9.50 19.66 -35.49
C SER A 532 -10.88 20.30 -35.44
N THR A 533 -11.93 19.51 -35.24
CA THR A 533 -13.32 19.94 -35.17
C THR A 533 -14.16 19.03 -34.27
N SER A 534 -15.45 19.34 -34.14
CA SER A 534 -16.44 18.54 -33.39
C SER A 534 -16.61 17.12 -33.96
N PRO A 535 -17.06 16.13 -33.16
CA PRO A 535 -17.24 14.76 -33.64
C PRO A 535 -18.12 14.63 -34.90
N VAL A 536 -19.15 15.46 -35.01
CA VAL A 536 -20.12 15.43 -36.14
C VAL A 536 -19.50 15.94 -37.43
N GLU A 537 -18.55 16.88 -37.35
CA GLU A 537 -17.89 17.50 -38.51
C GLU A 537 -16.55 16.84 -38.85
N LEU A 538 -16.13 15.82 -38.10
CA LEU A 538 -14.79 15.25 -38.18
C LEU A 538 -14.54 14.52 -39.52
N TYR A 539 -15.58 14.12 -40.24
CA TYR A 539 -15.48 13.44 -41.55
C TYR A 539 -16.30 14.14 -42.62
N THR A 540 -15.64 14.47 -43.74
CA THR A 540 -16.24 15.15 -44.90
C THR A 540 -16.18 14.31 -46.18
N GLY A 541 -15.65 13.08 -46.11
CA GLY A 541 -15.65 12.14 -47.22
C GLY A 541 -17.00 11.45 -47.44
N THR A 542 -17.09 10.58 -48.44
CA THR A 542 -18.34 9.87 -48.79
C THR A 542 -18.31 8.37 -48.45
N ARG A 543 -17.15 7.72 -48.44
CA ARG A 543 -17.05 6.24 -48.34
C ARG A 543 -17.30 5.69 -46.93
N LEU A 544 -16.95 6.44 -45.88
CA LEU A 544 -17.08 6.01 -44.49
C LEU A 544 -18.19 6.75 -43.74
N GLN A 545 -19.07 7.47 -44.44
CA GLN A 545 -20.05 8.37 -43.82
C GLN A 545 -20.90 7.68 -42.73
N GLY A 546 -21.52 6.53 -43.05
CA GLY A 546 -22.31 5.78 -42.06
C GLY A 546 -21.50 5.18 -40.90
N ALA A 547 -20.19 4.93 -41.09
CA ALA A 547 -19.31 4.49 -40.00
C ALA A 547 -18.92 5.67 -39.10
N PHE A 548 -18.68 6.84 -39.68
CA PHE A 548 -18.37 8.06 -38.95
C PHE A 548 -19.58 8.64 -38.21
N GLU A 549 -20.80 8.48 -38.70
CA GLU A 549 -22.01 8.82 -37.94
C GLU A 549 -22.07 8.05 -36.62
N ARG A 550 -21.78 6.74 -36.64
CA ARG A 550 -21.69 5.92 -35.42
C ARG A 550 -20.51 6.32 -34.54
N THR A 551 -19.35 6.58 -35.15
CA THR A 551 -18.14 7.00 -34.45
C THR A 551 -18.36 8.35 -33.75
N ALA A 552 -19.02 9.31 -34.41
CA ALA A 552 -19.38 10.60 -33.83
C ALA A 552 -20.32 10.43 -32.64
N SER A 553 -21.34 9.57 -32.76
CA SER A 553 -22.24 9.23 -31.65
C SER A 553 -21.48 8.65 -30.46
N ARG A 554 -20.59 7.67 -30.70
CA ARG A 554 -19.73 7.07 -29.67
C ARG A 554 -18.84 8.13 -29.01
N LEU A 555 -18.17 8.99 -29.78
CA LEU A 555 -17.34 10.07 -29.24
C LEU A 555 -18.13 11.07 -28.39
N ILE A 556 -19.39 11.36 -28.74
CA ILE A 556 -20.28 12.21 -27.93
C ILE A 556 -20.65 11.50 -26.63
N GLU A 557 -21.02 10.23 -26.70
CA GLU A 557 -21.37 9.42 -25.52
C GLU A 557 -20.17 9.24 -24.57
N MET A 558 -18.97 9.04 -25.11
CA MET A 558 -17.71 8.94 -24.36
C MET A 558 -17.36 10.20 -23.57
N GLN A 559 -18.01 11.33 -23.85
CA GLN A 559 -17.89 12.57 -23.07
C GLN A 559 -18.89 12.66 -21.92
N SER A 560 -19.89 11.77 -21.86
CA SER A 560 -20.93 11.78 -20.83
C SER A 560 -20.40 11.30 -19.48
N ALA A 561 -20.94 11.85 -18.39
CA ALA A 561 -20.62 11.39 -17.05
C ALA A 561 -21.00 9.92 -16.82
N GLU A 562 -22.04 9.43 -17.51
CA GLU A 562 -22.47 8.03 -17.47
C GLU A 562 -21.42 7.10 -18.05
N TYR A 563 -20.92 7.40 -19.25
CA TYR A 563 -19.87 6.61 -19.89
C TYR A 563 -18.56 6.67 -19.09
N LEU A 564 -18.12 7.86 -18.69
CA LEU A 564 -16.87 8.04 -17.93
C LEU A 564 -16.89 7.28 -16.59
N GLY A 565 -18.09 7.08 -16.01
CA GLY A 565 -18.31 6.32 -14.79
C GLY A 565 -18.45 4.82 -14.98
N THR A 566 -18.43 4.33 -16.22
CA THR A 566 -18.58 2.92 -16.51
C THR A 566 -17.25 2.19 -16.31
N PRO A 567 -17.22 1.05 -15.60
CA PRO A 567 -16.00 0.29 -15.40
C PRO A 567 -15.42 -0.23 -16.72
N HIS A 568 -14.10 -0.08 -16.88
CA HIS A 568 -13.33 -0.67 -17.96
C HIS A 568 -13.55 -2.19 -18.05
N ARG A 569 -13.82 -2.70 -19.25
CA ARG A 569 -13.95 -4.13 -19.57
C ARG A 569 -12.65 -4.59 -20.21
N ALA A 570 -11.81 -5.23 -19.41
CA ALA A 570 -10.58 -5.88 -19.89
C ALA A 570 -10.94 -7.01 -20.88
#